data_AF-A0A7V8GCJ5-F1
#
_entry.id   AF-A0A7V8GCJ5-F1
#
_cell.length_a   1.000
_cell.length_b   1.000
_cell.length_c   1.000
_cell.angle_alpha   90.00
_cell.angle_beta   90.00
_cell.angle_gamma   90.00
#
_symmetry.space_group_name_H-M   'P 1'
#
loop_
_entity.id
_entity.type
_entity.pdbx_description
1 polymer ?
#
loop_
_entity_poly.entity_id
_entity_poly.type
_entity_poly.pdbx_seq_one_letter_code
_entity_poly.pdbx_strand_id
1 'polypeptide(L)'
;MPQRNWIAVASAEHARRGRDHRPQGFMQTCHGKPGPLRRVAAGDRVAYYSPATVFGGTDRLQSFVSIGIVQPGEVYEFDMGGGFVPWRRDVRYAVAHETPIAPMIERLAFIENPKQWGYKFRFGLFDIGDADMALIARCMKADLKTLAL
;
A
#
# COMPACT_ATOMS: atom_id res chain seq x y z
N MET A 1 2.91 -10.91 -17.73
CA MET A 1 2.51 -9.48 -17.76
C MET A 1 3.61 -8.69 -17.06
N PRO A 2 3.85 -7.42 -17.44
CA PRO A 2 4.79 -6.58 -16.70
C PRO A 2 4.33 -6.43 -15.26
N GLN A 3 5.28 -6.43 -14.33
CA GLN A 3 5.06 -6.22 -12.91
C GLN A 3 4.39 -4.85 -12.68
N ARG A 4 3.30 -4.81 -11.90
CA ARG A 4 2.58 -3.57 -11.61
C ARG A 4 2.96 -3.01 -10.25
N ASN A 5 2.70 -1.71 -10.07
CA ASN A 5 2.95 -1.01 -8.83
C ASN A 5 1.64 -0.40 -8.32
N TRP A 6 1.34 -0.62 -7.04
CA TRP A 6 0.06 -0.27 -6.43
C TRP A 6 0.25 0.65 -5.23
N ILE A 7 -0.65 1.62 -5.09
CA ILE A 7 -0.86 2.35 -3.84
C ILE A 7 -2.14 1.82 -3.19
N ALA A 8 -2.02 1.32 -1.95
CA ALA A 8 -3.14 0.97 -1.09
C ALA A 8 -3.36 2.07 -0.05
N VAL A 9 -4.61 2.50 0.15
CA VAL A 9 -4.95 3.56 1.10
C VAL A 9 -5.66 2.96 2.31
N ALA A 10 -5.06 3.09 3.49
CA ALA A 10 -5.61 2.62 4.76
C ALA A 10 -5.04 3.44 5.93
N SER A 11 -5.62 3.32 7.13
CA SER A 11 -4.99 3.88 8.33
C SER A 11 -3.61 3.26 8.56
N ALA A 12 -2.71 4.00 9.22
CA ALA A 12 -1.37 3.50 9.49
C ALA A 12 -1.39 2.27 10.41
N GLU A 13 -2.26 2.26 11.42
CA GLU A 13 -2.46 1.09 12.27
C GLU A 13 -2.79 -0.16 11.46
N HIS A 14 -3.71 -0.05 10.49
CA HIS A 14 -4.09 -1.15 9.61
C HIS A 14 -2.92 -1.60 8.74
N ALA A 15 -2.20 -0.66 8.13
CA ALA A 15 -1.04 -0.95 7.29
C ALA A 15 0.10 -1.62 8.09
N ARG A 16 0.36 -1.15 9.32
CA ARG A 16 1.35 -1.74 10.24
C ARG A 16 0.94 -3.14 10.67
N ARG A 17 -0.34 -3.36 11.01
CA ARG A 17 -0.85 -4.70 11.36
C ARG A 17 -0.62 -5.71 10.24
N GLY A 18 -0.86 -5.33 8.99
CA GLY A 18 -0.56 -6.17 7.82
C GLY A 18 0.94 -6.43 7.63
N ARG A 19 1.76 -5.39 7.79
CA ARG A 19 3.23 -5.45 7.69
C ARG A 19 3.87 -6.34 8.77
N ASP A 20 3.42 -6.18 10.00
CA ASP A 20 4.03 -6.76 11.19
C ASP A 20 3.46 -8.15 11.52
N HIS A 21 2.47 -8.62 10.74
CA HIS A 21 1.96 -9.98 10.87
C HIS A 21 3.05 -11.02 10.62
N ARG A 22 2.97 -12.14 11.35
CA ARG A 22 3.91 -13.25 11.29
C ARG A 22 3.14 -14.57 11.14
N PRO A 23 3.69 -15.56 10.42
CA PRO A 23 5.03 -15.55 9.78
C PRO A 23 5.10 -14.68 8.51
N GLN A 24 3.96 -14.38 7.89
CA GLN A 24 3.85 -13.70 6.60
C GLN A 24 3.05 -12.40 6.75
N GLY A 25 3.53 -11.31 6.15
CA GLY A 25 2.76 -10.06 6.06
C GLY A 25 1.63 -10.19 5.03
N PHE A 26 0.60 -9.35 5.15
CA PHE A 26 -0.55 -9.36 4.23
C PHE A 26 -1.01 -7.94 3.85
N MET A 27 -1.64 -7.83 2.68
CA MET A 27 -2.46 -6.68 2.33
C MET A 27 -3.95 -7.02 2.45
N GLN A 28 -4.69 -6.06 3.00
CA GLN A 28 -6.15 -6.03 3.07
C GLN A 28 -6.56 -4.59 2.79
N THR A 29 -7.50 -4.36 1.88
CA THR A 29 -7.93 -3.00 1.52
C THR A 29 -9.40 -3.00 1.09
N CYS A 30 -9.93 -1.82 0.74
CA CYS A 30 -11.27 -1.63 0.17
C CYS A 30 -12.38 -2.30 0.99
N HIS A 31 -12.36 -2.08 2.31
CA HIS A 31 -13.32 -2.65 3.28
C HIS A 31 -13.37 -4.19 3.28
N GLY A 32 -12.29 -4.86 2.86
CA GLY A 32 -12.20 -6.30 2.82
C GLY A 32 -12.83 -6.95 1.58
N LYS A 33 -13.20 -6.17 0.55
CA LYS A 33 -13.79 -6.71 -0.68
C LYS A 33 -12.73 -7.39 -1.58
N PRO A 34 -13.08 -8.50 -2.26
CA PRO A 34 -12.13 -9.24 -3.11
C PRO A 34 -11.78 -8.54 -4.42
N GLY A 35 -12.74 -7.80 -5.01
CA GLY A 35 -12.62 -7.27 -6.37
C GLY A 35 -11.32 -6.49 -6.65
N PRO A 36 -10.96 -5.49 -5.82
CA PRO A 36 -9.71 -4.76 -5.98
C PRO A 36 -8.46 -5.64 -5.84
N LEU A 37 -8.46 -6.58 -4.89
CA LEU A 37 -7.32 -7.49 -4.66
C LEU A 37 -7.11 -8.48 -5.80
N ARG A 38 -8.17 -8.91 -6.49
CA ARG A 38 -8.07 -9.81 -7.66
C ARG A 38 -7.30 -9.20 -8.83
N ARG A 39 -7.15 -7.87 -8.88
CA ARG A 39 -6.32 -7.19 -9.89
C ARG A 39 -4.84 -7.22 -9.58
N VAL A 40 -4.48 -7.48 -8.32
CA VAL A 40 -3.11 -7.51 -7.82
C VAL A 40 -2.56 -8.91 -8.02
N ALA A 41 -1.43 -9.02 -8.73
CA ALA A 41 -0.80 -10.29 -9.05
C ALA A 41 0.46 -10.53 -8.22
N ALA A 42 0.89 -11.80 -8.16
CA ALA A 42 2.18 -12.16 -7.59
C ALA A 42 3.31 -11.42 -8.31
N GLY A 43 4.28 -10.91 -7.54
CA GLY A 43 5.38 -10.10 -8.03
C GLY A 43 5.09 -8.60 -8.06
N ASP A 44 3.81 -8.18 -8.07
CA ASP A 44 3.49 -6.75 -8.01
C ASP A 44 4.05 -6.06 -6.76
N ARG A 45 4.37 -4.77 -6.86
CA ARG A 45 4.76 -3.93 -5.73
C ARG A 45 3.55 -3.26 -5.14
N VAL A 46 3.49 -3.15 -3.82
CA VAL A 46 2.46 -2.37 -3.11
C VAL A 46 3.11 -1.45 -2.09
N ALA A 47 2.68 -0.19 -2.07
CA ALA A 47 2.99 0.76 -1.01
C ALA A 47 1.69 1.20 -0.33
N TYR A 48 1.66 1.16 1.00
CA TYR A 48 0.56 1.71 1.79
C TYR A 48 0.76 3.19 2.04
N TYR A 49 -0.20 3.99 1.61
CA TYR A 49 -0.34 5.38 2.01
C TYR A 49 -1.43 5.51 3.08
N SER A 50 -1.15 6.32 4.10
CA SER A 50 -2.05 6.53 5.23
C SER A 50 -2.39 8.00 5.40
N PRO A 51 -3.68 8.37 5.19
CA PRO A 51 -4.12 9.75 5.43
C PRO A 51 -4.18 10.07 6.94
N ALA A 52 -4.34 9.06 7.79
CA ALA A 52 -4.52 9.17 9.23
C ALA A 52 -3.88 7.98 9.96
N THR A 53 -3.56 8.15 11.26
CA THR A 53 -2.97 7.07 12.06
C THR A 53 -3.96 5.94 12.32
N VAL A 54 -5.18 6.28 12.73
CA VAL A 54 -6.27 5.34 13.05
C VAL A 54 -7.41 5.43 12.04
N PHE A 55 -8.24 4.40 11.96
CA PHE A 55 -9.40 4.42 11.07
C PHE A 55 -10.40 5.50 11.51
N GLY A 56 -10.84 6.33 10.56
CA GLY A 56 -11.71 7.49 10.85
C GLY A 56 -10.99 8.69 11.49
N GLY A 57 -9.68 8.60 11.72
CA GLY A 57 -8.90 9.70 12.29
C GLY A 57 -8.75 10.91 11.36
N THR A 58 -8.52 12.08 11.94
CA THR A 58 -8.36 13.37 11.24
C THR A 58 -6.99 14.02 11.51
N ASP A 59 -6.04 13.27 12.06
CA ASP A 59 -4.70 13.72 12.45
C ASP A 59 -3.76 14.03 11.26
N ARG A 60 -4.22 13.77 10.04
CA ARG A 60 -3.51 14.09 8.79
C ARG A 60 -2.09 13.55 8.74
N LEU A 61 -1.90 12.29 9.12
CA LEU A 61 -0.60 11.61 9.03
C LEU A 61 0.05 11.73 7.64
N GLN A 62 -0.75 11.58 6.57
CA GLN A 62 -0.36 11.82 5.17
C GLN A 62 1.02 11.23 4.80
N SER A 63 1.23 9.95 5.10
CA SER A 63 2.55 9.29 4.99
C SER A 63 2.46 7.93 4.31
N PHE A 64 3.52 7.52 3.62
CA PHE A 64 3.72 6.12 3.25
C PHE A 64 4.23 5.33 4.46
N VAL A 65 3.60 4.18 4.74
CA VAL A 65 3.78 3.44 6.00
C VAL A 65 4.46 2.09 5.81
N SER A 66 4.24 1.44 4.67
CA SER A 66 4.86 0.17 4.34
C SER A 66 4.95 -0.03 2.83
N ILE A 67 5.92 -0.82 2.38
CA ILE A 67 6.13 -1.14 0.97
C ILE A 67 6.65 -2.57 0.83
N GLY A 68 6.20 -3.31 -0.19
CA GLY A 68 6.54 -4.71 -0.32
C GLY A 68 6.20 -5.32 -1.68
N ILE A 69 6.52 -6.61 -1.81
CA ILE A 69 6.22 -7.45 -2.97
C ILE A 69 5.12 -8.44 -2.63
N VAL A 70 4.10 -8.45 -3.47
CA VAL A 70 2.99 -9.39 -3.40
C VAL A 70 3.50 -10.80 -3.68
N GLN A 71 3.17 -11.73 -2.79
CA GLN A 71 3.60 -13.13 -2.89
C GLN A 71 2.71 -13.94 -3.85
N PRO A 72 3.20 -15.11 -4.32
CA PRO A 72 2.38 -16.12 -4.98
C PRO A 72 1.18 -16.54 -4.13
N GLY A 73 0.12 -17.02 -4.79
CA GLY A 73 -1.12 -17.47 -4.14
C GLY A 73 -2.35 -16.70 -4.62
N GLU A 74 -3.52 -17.22 -4.27
CA GLU A 74 -4.81 -16.59 -4.54
C GLU A 74 -5.18 -15.60 -3.44
N VAL A 75 -6.14 -14.72 -3.72
CA VAL A 75 -6.80 -13.97 -2.65
C VAL A 75 -7.56 -14.95 -1.75
N TYR A 76 -7.48 -14.76 -0.44
CA TYR A 76 -8.09 -15.68 0.53
C TYR A 76 -8.89 -14.92 1.58
N GLU A 77 -9.90 -15.59 2.12
CA GLU A 77 -10.71 -15.10 3.23
C GLU A 77 -9.99 -15.28 4.56
N PHE A 78 -10.15 -14.33 5.48
CA PHE A 78 -9.64 -14.45 6.83
C PHE A 78 -10.72 -14.02 7.83
N ASP A 79 -11.21 -14.95 8.64
CA ASP A 79 -12.19 -14.63 9.67
C ASP A 79 -11.54 -13.83 10.81
N MET A 80 -11.95 -12.57 10.95
CA MET A 80 -11.48 -11.69 12.02
C MET A 80 -12.29 -11.87 13.31
N GLY A 81 -13.29 -12.75 13.32
CA GLY A 81 -14.33 -12.84 14.34
C GLY A 81 -15.42 -11.80 14.14
N GLY A 82 -16.55 -11.98 14.84
CA GLY A 82 -17.65 -11.00 14.83
C GLY A 82 -18.36 -10.86 13.48
N GLY A 83 -18.30 -11.88 12.62
CA GLY A 83 -18.96 -11.91 11.31
C GLY A 83 -18.26 -11.12 10.20
N PHE A 84 -17.04 -10.61 10.46
CA PHE A 84 -16.25 -9.90 9.46
C PHE A 84 -15.18 -10.81 8.85
N VAL A 85 -15.39 -11.19 7.58
CA VAL A 85 -14.48 -12.07 6.82
C VAL A 85 -13.89 -11.31 5.62
N PRO A 86 -12.84 -10.49 5.84
CA PRO A 86 -12.17 -9.78 4.76
C PRO A 86 -11.32 -10.70 3.87
N TRP A 87 -11.09 -10.23 2.65
CA TRP A 87 -10.14 -10.83 1.72
C TRP A 87 -8.73 -10.24 1.90
N ARG A 88 -7.74 -11.12 1.80
CA ARG A 88 -6.31 -10.82 1.97
C ARG A 88 -5.49 -11.38 0.81
N ARG A 89 -4.27 -10.83 0.69
CA ARG A 89 -3.20 -11.39 -0.15
C ARG A 89 -1.87 -11.23 0.57
N ASP A 90 -1.00 -12.21 0.43
CA ASP A 90 0.29 -12.18 1.11
C ASP A 90 1.26 -11.19 0.47
N VAL A 91 2.01 -10.49 1.32
CA VAL A 91 3.00 -9.48 0.94
C VAL A 91 4.25 -9.65 1.78
N ARG A 92 5.39 -9.79 1.10
CA ARG A 92 6.70 -9.69 1.73
C ARG A 92 7.11 -8.22 1.77
N TYR A 93 7.02 -7.62 2.94
CA TYR A 93 7.38 -6.22 3.14
C TYR A 93 8.90 -6.03 3.20
N ALA A 94 9.38 -4.97 2.55
CA ALA A 94 10.75 -4.52 2.66
C ALA A 94 10.97 -3.79 3.98
N VAL A 95 12.20 -3.86 4.51
CA VAL A 95 12.64 -2.93 5.56
C VAL A 95 12.59 -1.52 4.98
N ALA A 96 11.86 -0.62 5.63
CA ALA A 96 11.62 0.74 5.15
C ALA A 96 11.23 1.67 6.31
N HIS A 97 11.33 2.98 6.08
CA HIS A 97 10.99 4.04 7.01
C HIS A 97 9.68 4.71 6.57
N GLU A 98 8.79 4.96 7.53
CA GLU A 98 7.57 5.73 7.27
C GLU A 98 7.94 7.15 6.85
N THR A 99 7.33 7.64 5.77
CA THR A 99 7.76 8.88 5.12
C THR A 99 6.58 9.75 4.71
N PRO A 100 6.53 11.02 5.12
CA PRO A 100 5.51 11.98 4.68
C PRO A 100 5.47 12.13 3.16
N ILE A 101 4.28 12.27 2.58
CA ILE A 101 4.15 12.46 1.14
C ILE A 101 4.57 13.85 0.67
N ALA A 102 4.54 14.85 1.56
CA ALA A 102 4.69 16.27 1.20
C ALA A 102 5.91 16.57 0.29
N PRO A 103 7.12 16.04 0.54
CA PRO A 103 8.29 16.29 -0.32
C PRO A 103 8.24 15.62 -1.70
N MET A 104 7.27 14.73 -1.93
CA MET A 104 7.10 13.97 -3.17
C MET A 104 5.97 14.49 -4.04
N ILE A 105 5.09 15.37 -3.53
CA ILE A 105 3.86 15.79 -4.22
C ILE A 105 4.12 16.32 -5.63
N GLU A 106 5.13 17.17 -5.81
CA GLU A 106 5.46 17.76 -7.12
C GLU A 106 6.24 16.82 -8.04
N ARG A 107 6.66 15.65 -7.54
CA ARG A 107 7.57 14.72 -8.23
C ARG A 107 6.90 13.42 -8.65
N LEU A 108 5.73 13.12 -8.11
CA LEU A 108 4.97 11.91 -8.42
C LEU A 108 4.14 12.15 -9.68
N ALA A 109 4.42 11.43 -10.75
CA ALA A 109 3.77 11.58 -12.04
C ALA A 109 2.26 11.28 -11.98
N PHE A 110 1.81 10.39 -11.08
CA PHE A 110 0.38 10.15 -10.87
C PHE A 110 -0.37 11.35 -10.25
N ILE A 111 0.33 12.36 -9.72
CA ILE A 111 -0.25 13.61 -9.20
C ILE A 111 -0.26 14.64 -10.33
N GLU A 112 -1.39 14.70 -11.04
CA GLU A 112 -1.57 15.62 -12.18
C GLU A 112 -1.69 17.09 -11.75
N ASN A 113 -2.25 17.35 -10.58
CA ASN A 113 -2.41 18.70 -10.02
C ASN A 113 -1.96 18.74 -8.55
N PRO A 114 -0.80 19.34 -8.23
CA PRO A 114 -0.31 19.45 -6.85
C PRO A 114 -1.29 20.13 -5.88
N LYS A 115 -2.15 21.04 -6.35
CA LYS A 115 -3.17 21.69 -5.49
C LYS A 115 -4.31 20.74 -5.10
N GLN A 116 -4.49 19.65 -5.85
CA GLN A 116 -5.52 18.63 -5.64
C GLN A 116 -4.90 17.23 -5.50
N TRP A 117 -3.69 17.16 -4.94
CA TRP A 117 -2.89 15.93 -4.86
C TRP A 117 -3.61 14.75 -4.18
N GLY A 118 -4.54 15.06 -3.26
CA GLY A 118 -5.35 14.06 -2.56
C GLY A 118 -6.34 13.29 -3.45
N TYR A 119 -6.62 13.75 -4.68
CA TYR A 119 -7.68 13.21 -5.56
C TYR A 119 -7.55 11.69 -5.73
N LYS A 120 -6.39 11.19 -6.18
CA LYS A 120 -6.17 9.77 -6.50
C LYS A 120 -6.33 8.86 -5.28
N PHE A 121 -6.00 9.35 -4.08
CA PHE A 121 -6.07 8.55 -2.86
C PHE A 121 -7.50 8.16 -2.45
N ARG A 122 -8.53 8.81 -3.00
CA ARG A 122 -9.94 8.44 -2.77
C ARG A 122 -10.30 7.03 -3.28
N PHE A 123 -9.53 6.50 -4.24
CA PHE A 123 -9.86 5.23 -4.90
C PHE A 123 -9.56 3.99 -4.04
N GLY A 124 -8.84 4.14 -2.92
CA GLY A 124 -8.53 3.06 -1.98
C GLY A 124 -7.45 2.10 -2.46
N LEU A 125 -7.41 1.78 -3.75
CA LEU A 125 -6.36 1.01 -4.41
C LEU A 125 -6.24 1.47 -5.87
N PHE A 126 -5.06 1.90 -6.28
CA PHE A 126 -4.81 2.34 -7.66
C PHE A 126 -3.37 2.04 -8.08
N ASP A 127 -3.15 1.89 -9.39
CA ASP A 127 -1.84 1.64 -9.94
C ASP A 127 -1.08 2.92 -10.32
N ILE A 128 0.25 2.83 -10.28
CA ILE A 128 1.19 3.90 -10.59
C ILE A 128 2.34 3.38 -11.47
N GLY A 129 3.09 4.29 -12.09
CA GLY A 129 4.25 3.94 -12.90
C GLY A 129 5.47 3.49 -12.08
N ASP A 130 6.43 2.85 -12.74
CA ASP A 130 7.68 2.37 -12.11
C ASP A 130 8.50 3.51 -11.50
N ALA A 131 8.57 4.67 -12.19
CA ALA A 131 9.33 5.83 -11.70
C ALA A 131 8.79 6.35 -10.35
N ASP A 132 7.46 6.38 -10.19
CA ASP A 132 6.80 6.81 -8.95
C ASP A 132 7.06 5.81 -7.82
N MET A 133 6.94 4.51 -8.10
CA MET A 133 7.21 3.48 -7.09
C MET A 133 8.68 3.50 -6.65
N ALA A 134 9.62 3.69 -7.60
CA ALA A 134 11.03 3.83 -7.29
C ALA A 134 11.34 5.11 -6.50
N LEU A 135 10.65 6.21 -6.79
CA LEU A 135 10.75 7.44 -6.00
C LEU A 135 10.28 7.21 -4.56
N ILE A 136 9.10 6.62 -4.38
CA ILE A 136 8.55 6.29 -3.05
C ILE A 136 9.50 5.38 -2.29
N ALA A 137 9.97 4.29 -2.90
CA ALA A 137 10.90 3.35 -2.27
C ALA A 137 12.20 4.03 -1.80
N ARG A 138 12.78 4.91 -2.61
CA ARG A 138 13.98 5.69 -2.24
C ARG A 138 13.71 6.66 -1.10
N CYS A 139 12.60 7.41 -1.15
CA CYS A 139 12.22 8.32 -0.07
C CYS A 139 11.96 7.58 1.25
N MET A 140 11.35 6.40 1.18
CA MET A 140 11.16 5.50 2.32
C MET A 140 12.44 4.82 2.80
N LYS A 141 13.59 5.02 2.14
CA LYS A 141 14.83 4.27 2.41
C LYS A 141 14.59 2.75 2.44
N ALA A 142 13.74 2.27 1.54
CA ALA A 142 13.35 0.87 1.49
C ALA A 142 14.50 0.01 0.97
N ASP A 143 14.56 -1.25 1.39
CA ASP A 143 15.43 -2.24 0.77
C ASP A 143 14.99 -2.52 -0.68
N LEU A 144 15.67 -1.87 -1.63
CA LEU A 144 15.36 -1.95 -3.06
C LEU A 144 15.57 -3.35 -3.62
N LYS A 145 16.48 -4.15 -3.05
CA LYS A 145 16.68 -5.55 -3.47
C LYS A 145 15.45 -6.38 -3.21
N THR A 146 14.81 -6.21 -2.04
CA THR A 146 13.54 -6.87 -1.73
C THR A 146 12.45 -6.50 -2.72
N LEU A 147 12.46 -5.26 -3.21
CA LEU A 147 11.48 -4.74 -4.17
C LEU A 147 11.84 -5.03 -5.64
N ALA A 148 12.99 -5.64 -5.93
CA ALA A 148 13.51 -5.76 -7.29
C ALA A 148 13.53 -4.41 -8.04
N LEU A 149 14.04 -3.36 -7.38
CA LEU A 149 14.22 -1.99 -7.88
C LEU A 149 15.69 -1.56 -7.87
#